data_AF-A0A7C3NWV6-F1
#
_entry.id   AF-A0A7C3NWV6-F1
#
_cell.length_a   1.000
_cell.length_b   1.000
_cell.length_c   1.000
_cell.angle_alpha   90.00
_cell.angle_beta   90.00
_cell.angle_gamma   90.00
#
_symmetry.space_group_name_H-M   'P 1'
#
loop_
_entity.id
_entity.type
_entity.pdbx_description
1 polymer ?
#
loop_
_entity_poly.entity_id
_entity_poly.type
_entity_poly.pdbx_seq_one_letter_code
_entity_poly.pdbx_strand_id
1 'polypeptide(L)'
;MEKVDNPISYPSRAARQIYRRNDCAGGIMVNGNVVAIFISPVAGGRMEEVEIAEAIAGAGLAGDRYAAAEGSFNRKRPGRRQVTLINSIFFNNTGF
;
A
#
# COMPACT_ATOMS: atom_id res chain seq x y z
N MET A 1 43.23 22.62 -11.97
CA MET A 1 43.37 22.16 -13.37
C MET A 1 43.16 20.65 -13.35
N GLU A 2 41.95 20.16 -13.64
CA GLU A 2 41.44 19.82 -15.00
C GLU A 2 42.19 18.60 -15.57
N LYS A 3 41.58 17.48 -16.01
CA LYS A 3 40.19 17.01 -16.11
C LYS A 3 40.19 15.47 -15.98
N VAL A 4 39.11 14.91 -15.45
CA VAL A 4 38.77 13.48 -15.57
C VAL A 4 37.76 13.39 -16.72
N ASP A 5 38.15 12.77 -17.83
CA ASP A 5 37.25 12.51 -18.94
C ASP A 5 36.62 11.12 -18.81
N ASN A 6 35.30 11.18 -18.58
CA ASN A 6 34.31 10.11 -18.54
C ASN A 6 34.06 9.54 -19.96
N PRO A 7 33.42 8.37 -20.14
CA PRO A 7 31.96 8.44 -20.26
C PRO A 7 31.22 7.21 -19.71
N ILE A 8 30.60 7.37 -18.54
CA ILE A 8 29.25 6.83 -18.30
C ILE A 8 28.37 7.45 -19.39
N SER A 9 28.10 6.63 -20.40
CA SER A 9 27.09 6.84 -21.41
C SER A 9 25.73 6.99 -20.72
N TYR A 10 25.29 8.23 -20.54
CA TYR A 10 23.91 8.54 -20.21
C TYR A 10 23.13 8.68 -21.51
N PRO A 11 21.99 7.98 -21.69
CA PRO A 11 21.13 8.26 -22.81
C PRO A 11 20.67 9.72 -22.78
N SER A 12 20.69 10.29 -23.98
CA SER A 12 20.50 11.69 -24.30
C SER A 12 19.09 12.22 -24.01
N ARG A 13 19.07 13.46 -23.51
CA ARG A 13 18.05 14.53 -23.64
C ARG A 13 16.56 14.27 -23.38
N ALA A 14 16.09 13.04 -23.14
CA ALA A 14 14.80 12.77 -22.47
C ALA A 14 15.00 12.82 -20.94
N ALA A 15 15.55 13.95 -20.53
CA ALA A 15 15.74 14.46 -19.19
C ALA A 15 14.67 13.96 -18.21
N ARG A 16 15.11 13.33 -17.12
CA ARG A 16 15.02 13.89 -15.75
C ARG A 16 13.67 14.49 -15.34
N GLN A 17 12.58 14.03 -15.93
CA GLN A 17 11.21 14.51 -15.73
C GLN A 17 10.31 13.37 -15.24
N ILE A 18 10.81 12.56 -14.31
CA ILE A 18 9.95 11.66 -13.52
C ILE A 18 10.25 11.77 -12.01
N TYR A 19 11.22 12.61 -11.61
CA TYR A 19 11.34 13.09 -10.23
C TYR A 19 10.40 14.29 -10.00
N ARG A 20 9.10 14.00 -10.16
CA ARG A 20 7.90 14.76 -9.73
C ARG A 20 6.70 14.17 -10.47
N ARG A 21 6.23 13.00 -10.04
CA ARG A 21 4.80 12.74 -10.15
C ARG A 21 4.16 13.58 -9.05
N ASN A 22 3.95 14.85 -9.36
CA ASN A 22 2.96 15.62 -8.64
C ASN A 22 1.67 14.81 -8.66
N ASP A 23 1.03 14.75 -7.51
CA ASP A 23 -0.42 14.79 -7.39
C ASP A 23 -0.98 15.72 -8.49
N CYS A 24 -1.38 15.15 -9.62
CA CYS A 24 -1.86 15.87 -10.79
C CYS A 24 -2.86 14.99 -11.55
N ALA A 25 -4.07 14.90 -10.98
CA ALA A 25 -5.36 15.02 -11.67
C ALA A 25 -6.47 14.55 -10.72
N GLY A 26 -7.06 15.47 -9.94
CA GLY A 26 -8.39 15.28 -9.36
C GLY A 26 -8.63 14.05 -8.48
N GLY A 27 -7.59 13.51 -7.83
CA GLY A 27 -7.80 12.51 -6.79
C GLY A 27 -8.51 13.18 -5.62
N ILE A 28 -9.77 12.84 -5.39
CA ILE A 28 -10.49 13.28 -4.19
C ILE A 28 -9.64 12.83 -3.01
N MET A 29 -9.15 13.78 -2.21
CA MET A 29 -8.56 13.47 -0.91
C MET A 29 -9.71 12.98 -0.05
N VAL A 30 -9.90 11.67 -0.02
CA VAL A 30 -10.95 11.05 0.79
C VAL A 30 -10.47 11.07 2.22
N ASN A 31 -11.06 11.94 3.03
CA ASN A 31 -10.87 11.95 4.47
C ASN A 31 -11.86 10.96 5.12
N GLY A 32 -11.40 10.24 6.12
CA GLY A 32 -12.20 9.30 6.89
C GLY A 32 -11.49 8.91 8.19
N ASN A 33 -12.26 8.43 9.16
CA ASN A 33 -11.72 7.92 10.41
C ASN A 33 -11.69 6.39 10.37
N VAL A 34 -10.59 5.81 10.82
CA VAL A 34 -10.52 4.36 11.07
C VAL A 34 -11.17 4.11 12.42
N VAL A 35 -12.29 3.38 12.42
CA VAL A 35 -13.05 3.09 13.64
C VAL A 35 -12.75 1.72 14.23
N ALA A 36 -12.22 0.80 13.42
CA ALA A 36 -11.83 -0.54 13.83
C ALA A 36 -10.82 -1.12 12.85
N ILE A 37 -9.96 -2.01 13.34
CA ILE A 37 -8.94 -2.71 12.54
C ILE A 37 -9.14 -4.21 12.72
N PHE A 38 -9.08 -4.95 11.63
CA PHE A 38 -9.20 -6.39 11.64
C PHE A 38 -8.06 -7.03 10.86
N ILE A 39 -7.57 -8.17 11.35
CA ILE A 39 -6.65 -9.04 10.65
C ILE A 39 -7.28 -10.42 10.48
N SER A 40 -6.85 -11.14 9.45
CA SER A 40 -7.15 -12.57 9.31
C SER A 40 -5.86 -13.30 9.00
N PRO A 41 -5.33 -14.11 9.94
CA PRO A 41 -4.05 -14.79 9.75
C PRO A 41 -4.03 -15.74 8.54
N VAL A 42 -5.18 -16.31 8.19
CA VAL A 42 -5.31 -17.33 7.15
C VAL A 42 -6.39 -16.94 6.13
N ALA A 43 -6.17 -17.27 4.85
CA ALA A 43 -7.15 -17.03 3.80
C ALA A 43 -8.47 -17.78 4.04
N GLY A 44 -9.58 -17.03 4.09
CA GLY A 44 -10.91 -17.57 4.38
C GLY A 44 -11.12 -17.89 5.87
N GLY A 45 -10.15 -17.59 6.73
CA GLY A 45 -10.25 -17.73 8.18
C GLY A 45 -11.16 -16.67 8.81
N ARG A 46 -11.34 -16.79 10.12
CA ARG A 46 -12.05 -15.80 10.93
C ARG A 46 -11.27 -14.46 10.93
N MET A 47 -12.00 -13.35 10.97
CA MET A 47 -11.41 -12.03 11.21
C MET A 47 -11.35 -11.77 12.71
N GLU A 48 -10.25 -11.18 13.15
CA GLU A 48 -9.96 -10.83 14.53
C GLU A 48 -9.77 -9.32 14.64
N GLU A 49 -10.49 -8.69 15.57
CA GLU A 49 -10.36 -7.27 15.85
C GLU A 49 -9.08 -7.00 16.62
N VAL A 50 -8.35 -5.95 16.23
CA VAL A 50 -7.14 -5.49 16.90
C VAL A 50 -7.20 -3.98 17.09
N GLU A 51 -6.62 -3.51 18.19
CA GLU A 51 -6.52 -2.07 18.46
C GLU A 51 -5.40 -1.42 17.63
N ILE A 52 -4.30 -2.16 17.41
CA ILE A 52 -3.09 -1.68 16.74
C ILE A 52 -2.64 -2.73 15.73
N ALA A 53 -2.27 -2.28 14.53
CA ALA A 53 -1.63 -3.11 13.52
C ALA A 53 -0.46 -2.38 12.88
N GLU A 54 0.64 -3.09 12.64
CA GLU A 54 1.80 -2.56 11.93
C GLU A 54 1.58 -2.66 10.41
N ALA A 55 1.71 -1.53 9.70
CA ALA A 55 1.64 -1.48 8.25
C ALA A 55 3.03 -1.66 7.61
N ILE A 56 3.20 -2.74 6.86
CA ILE A 56 4.43 -3.08 6.16
C ILE A 56 4.28 -2.65 4.69
N ALA A 57 5.13 -1.70 4.27
CA ALA A 57 5.11 -1.14 2.93
C ALA A 57 5.23 -2.24 1.86
N GLY A 58 4.27 -2.30 0.95
CA GLY A 58 4.28 -3.28 -0.13
C GLY A 58 3.77 -4.68 0.25
N ALA A 59 3.40 -4.92 1.52
CA ALA A 59 2.99 -6.24 1.99
C ALA A 59 1.60 -6.25 2.65
N GLY A 60 1.23 -5.20 3.40
CA GLY A 60 -0.03 -5.14 4.13
C GLY A 60 0.18 -5.02 5.63
N LEU A 61 -0.74 -5.56 6.43
CA LEU A 61 -0.64 -5.52 7.89
C LEU A 61 0.11 -6.75 8.42
N ALA A 62 1.01 -6.54 9.38
CA ALA A 62 1.69 -7.63 10.06
C ALA A 62 0.66 -8.59 10.70
N GLY A 63 0.85 -9.89 10.49
CA GLY A 63 -0.09 -10.91 10.98
C GLY A 63 -1.35 -11.12 10.12
N ASP A 64 -1.58 -10.32 9.08
CA ASP A 64 -2.64 -10.57 8.10
C ASP A 64 -2.17 -11.45 6.94
N ARG A 65 -3.10 -12.25 6.40
CA ARG A 65 -2.89 -13.14 5.26
C ARG A 65 -2.33 -12.48 4.01
N TYR A 66 -2.52 -11.17 3.81
CA TYR A 66 -1.90 -10.47 2.68
C TYR A 66 -0.39 -10.32 2.84
N ALA A 67 0.09 -10.04 4.07
CA ALA A 67 1.51 -9.90 4.38
C ALA A 67 2.25 -11.23 4.31
N ALA A 68 1.60 -12.34 4.70
CA ALA A 68 2.16 -13.68 4.58
C ALA A 68 2.23 -14.18 3.12
N ALA A 69 1.61 -13.47 2.17
CA ALA A 69 1.48 -13.87 0.77
C ALA A 69 0.86 -15.27 0.53
N GLU A 70 0.17 -15.83 1.54
CA GLU A 70 -0.42 -17.17 1.51
C GLU A 70 -1.69 -17.26 0.65
N GLY A 71 -2.22 -16.13 0.18
CA GLY A 71 -3.40 -16.08 -0.68
C GLY A 71 -3.13 -16.27 -2.18
N SER A 72 -4.00 -17.03 -2.85
CA SER A 72 -4.01 -17.23 -4.32
C SER A 72 -3.94 -15.93 -5.15
N PHE A 73 -4.38 -14.80 -4.58
CA PHE A 73 -4.38 -13.48 -5.23
C PHE A 73 -3.03 -12.76 -5.20
N ASN A 74 -2.10 -13.15 -4.32
CA ASN A 74 -0.73 -12.64 -4.27
C ASN A 74 0.30 -13.64 -4.83
N ARG A 75 -0.12 -14.88 -5.14
CA ARG A 75 0.70 -15.88 -5.84
C ARG A 75 1.21 -15.30 -7.17
N LYS A 76 2.50 -14.97 -7.23
CA LYS A 76 3.24 -14.32 -8.35
C LYS A 76 3.20 -12.79 -8.46
N ARG A 77 2.43 -12.08 -7.62
CA ARG A 77 2.39 -10.60 -7.57
C ARG A 77 2.20 -10.09 -6.15
N PRO A 78 3.17 -10.31 -5.25
CA PRO A 78 3.12 -9.77 -3.89
C PRO A 78 2.91 -8.25 -3.94
N GLY A 79 2.10 -7.73 -3.01
CA GLY A 79 1.87 -6.30 -2.85
C GLY A 79 0.75 -5.68 -3.71
N ARG A 80 0.06 -6.44 -4.57
CA ARG A 80 -1.13 -5.94 -5.29
C ARG A 80 -2.32 -5.68 -4.38
N ARG A 81 -2.44 -6.44 -3.29
CA ARG A 81 -3.45 -6.27 -2.24
C ARG A 81 -2.73 -6.26 -0.91
N GLN A 82 -2.99 -5.24 -0.12
CA GLN A 82 -2.31 -4.96 1.15
C GLN A 82 -3.34 -4.75 2.27
N VAL A 83 -4.41 -4.01 1.99
CA VAL A 83 -5.52 -3.76 2.91
C VAL A 83 -6.85 -3.83 2.17
N THR A 84 -7.94 -4.02 2.90
CA THR A 84 -9.32 -3.88 2.42
C THR A 84 -10.01 -2.85 3.28
N LEU A 85 -10.66 -1.86 2.65
CA LEU A 85 -11.48 -0.87 3.34
C LEU A 85 -12.93 -1.32 3.29
N ILE A 86 -13.60 -1.29 4.45
CA ILE A 86 -15.01 -1.62 4.61
C ILE A 86 -15.69 -0.38 5.17
N ASN A 87 -16.89 -0.07 4.68
CA ASN A 87 -17.64 1.09 5.16
C ASN A 87 -18.08 0.87 6.63
N SER A 88 -17.98 1.93 7.44
CA SER A 88 -18.34 1.89 8.86
C SER A 88 -19.82 1.58 9.12
N ILE A 89 -20.71 1.72 8.14
CA ILE A 89 -22.14 1.36 8.20
C ILE A 89 -22.38 -0.07 8.73
N PHE A 90 -21.42 -0.98 8.55
CA PHE A 90 -21.52 -2.35 9.05
C PHE A 90 -21.17 -2.50 10.54
N PHE A 91 -20.82 -1.41 11.22
CA PHE A 91 -20.50 -1.38 12.65
C PHE A 91 -21.53 -0.53 13.41
N ASN A 92 -22.04 -1.09 14.51
CA ASN A 92 -23.00 -0.40 15.36
C ASN A 92 -22.40 0.89 15.94
N ASN A 93 -23.25 1.90 16.14
CA ASN A 93 -22.91 3.16 16.78
C ASN A 93 -21.88 4.04 16.04
N THR A 94 -21.64 3.80 14.74
CA THR A 94 -20.71 4.65 13.95
C THR A 94 -21.36 5.93 13.41
N GLY A 95 -22.65 6.15 13.67
CA GLY A 95 -23.35 7.40 13.34
C GLY A 95 -23.72 7.56 11.87
N PHE A 96 -23.64 6.48 11.08
CA PHE A 96 -24.06 6.38 9.68
C PHE A 96 -25.17 5.36 9.51
#